data_AF-A0AAN8WPE6-F1
#
_entry.id   AF-A0AAN8WPE6-F1
#
_cell.length_a   1.000
_cell.length_b   1.000
_cell.length_c   1.000
_cell.angle_alpha   90.00
_cell.angle_beta   90.00
_cell.angle_gamma   90.00
#
_symmetry.space_group_name_H-M   'P 1'
#
loop_
_entity.id
_entity.type
_entity.pdbx_description
1 polymer ?
#
loop_
_entity_poly.entity_id
_entity_poly.type
_entity_poly.pdbx_seq_one_letter_code
_entity_poly.pdbx_strand_id
1 'polypeptide(L)'
;MADKKGAAAVSSNPLESLVGKLKPNKMSGRMMKYPYTFTAKLAQFPFQYYLKNQWYLKYYFIGVFLCIPVFSKIQGLARSPENLKKWAEKKAH
;
A
#
# COMPACT_ATOMS: atom_id res chain seq x y z
N MET A 1 -50.11 -32.63 21.90
CA MET A 1 -50.71 -31.74 20.89
C MET A 1 -50.15 -30.35 21.12
N ALA A 2 -49.32 -29.70 20.32
CA ALA A 2 -48.77 -29.99 19.00
C ALA A 2 -47.44 -29.23 18.88
N ASP A 3 -46.42 -29.88 18.33
CA ASP A 3 -45.21 -29.26 17.79
C ASP A 3 -45.54 -28.14 16.81
N LYS A 4 -44.84 -27.00 16.90
CA LYS A 4 -44.63 -26.12 15.74
C LYS A 4 -43.16 -25.72 15.65
N LYS A 5 -42.39 -26.67 15.10
CA LYS A 5 -41.07 -26.50 14.51
C LYS A 5 -41.08 -25.34 13.51
N GLY A 6 -40.02 -24.53 13.58
CA GLY A 6 -39.22 -24.07 12.44
C GLY A 6 -39.97 -23.50 11.23
N ALA A 7 -40.34 -22.23 11.31
CA ALA A 7 -40.53 -21.42 10.12
C ALA A 7 -39.17 -20.79 9.75
N ALA A 8 -38.29 -21.61 9.16
CA ALA A 8 -37.16 -21.08 8.41
C ALA A 8 -37.74 -20.41 7.15
N ALA A 9 -37.65 -19.09 7.08
CA ALA A 9 -37.92 -18.35 5.86
C ALA A 9 -36.89 -18.79 4.80
N VAL A 10 -37.31 -19.74 3.97
CA VAL A 10 -36.60 -20.18 2.76
C VAL A 10 -36.61 -18.99 1.80
N SER A 11 -35.46 -18.34 1.62
CA SER A 11 -35.31 -17.27 0.63
C SER A 11 -35.55 -17.86 -0.76
N SER A 12 -36.45 -17.23 -1.51
CA SER A 12 -37.03 -17.75 -2.76
C SER A 12 -36.11 -17.69 -3.98
N ASN A 13 -34.82 -17.34 -3.83
CA ASN A 13 -33.90 -17.20 -4.95
C ASN A 13 -32.61 -18.03 -4.72
N PRO A 14 -32.30 -19.02 -5.59
CA PRO A 14 -31.11 -19.87 -5.45
C PRO A 14 -29.80 -19.09 -5.58
N LEU A 15 -29.85 -17.84 -6.05
CA LEU A 15 -28.71 -16.93 -6.19
C LEU A 15 -28.22 -16.41 -4.83
N GLU A 16 -29.13 -16.14 -3.88
CA GLU A 16 -28.78 -15.63 -2.55
C GLU A 16 -28.07 -16.69 -1.69
N SER A 17 -28.44 -17.96 -1.83
CA SER A 17 -27.78 -19.06 -1.11
C SER A 17 -26.35 -19.32 -1.64
N LEU A 18 -26.13 -19.09 -2.94
CA LEU A 18 -24.81 -19.17 -3.57
C LEU A 18 -23.92 -17.98 -3.17
N VAL A 19 -24.46 -16.76 -3.12
CA VAL A 19 -23.75 -15.56 -2.66
C VAL A 19 -23.37 -15.69 -1.18
N GLY A 20 -24.25 -16.24 -0.34
CA GLY A 20 -23.94 -16.53 1.06
C GLY A 20 -22.78 -17.53 1.24
N LYS A 21 -22.65 -18.50 0.32
CA LYS A 21 -21.56 -19.49 0.32
C LYS A 21 -20.23 -18.95 -0.21
N LEU A 22 -20.27 -17.87 -0.99
CA LEU A 22 -19.09 -17.15 -1.49
C LEU A 22 -18.62 -16.03 -0.55
N LYS A 23 -19.38 -15.69 0.50
CA LYS A 23 -18.98 -14.68 1.46
C LYS A 23 -17.71 -15.18 2.18
N PRO A 24 -16.53 -14.61 1.91
CA PRO A 24 -15.31 -15.08 2.54
C PRO A 24 -15.46 -14.88 4.04
N ASN A 25 -15.32 -15.98 4.79
CA ASN A 25 -15.40 -15.95 6.24
C ASN A 25 -14.32 -14.97 6.73
N LYS A 26 -14.74 -13.95 7.48
CA LYS A 26 -13.87 -12.90 7.99
C LYS A 26 -12.92 -13.58 8.98
N MET A 27 -11.74 -14.01 8.51
CA MET A 27 -10.76 -14.68 9.35
C MET A 27 -10.55 -13.84 10.60
N SER A 28 -10.62 -14.48 11.77
CA SER A 28 -10.59 -13.80 13.06
C SER A 28 -9.46 -12.78 13.05
N GLY A 29 -9.78 -11.49 13.20
CA GLY A 29 -8.87 -10.36 12.99
C GLY A 29 -7.78 -10.23 14.06
N ARG A 30 -7.41 -11.32 14.73
CA ARG A 30 -6.39 -11.30 15.77
C ARG A 30 -5.02 -11.29 15.10
N MET A 31 -4.41 -10.13 15.13
CA MET A 31 -3.05 -9.88 14.69
C MET A 31 -2.08 -10.81 15.44
N MET A 32 -1.24 -11.54 14.70
CA MET A 32 -0.22 -12.42 15.29
C MET A 32 0.78 -11.60 16.11
N LYS A 33 1.17 -12.06 17.30
CA LYS A 33 2.13 -11.32 18.15
C LYS A 33 3.51 -11.15 17.50
N TYR A 34 3.97 -12.19 16.77
CA TYR A 34 5.25 -12.19 16.07
C TYR A 34 5.07 -12.70 14.64
N PRO A 35 4.77 -11.82 13.69
CA PRO A 35 4.64 -12.19 12.28
C PRO A 35 6.00 -12.60 11.69
N TYR A 36 6.04 -13.78 11.08
CA TYR A 36 7.24 -14.28 10.40
C TYR A 36 7.37 -13.76 8.97
N THR A 37 6.27 -13.29 8.38
CA THR A 37 6.29 -12.68 7.05
C THR A 37 6.51 -11.17 7.13
N PHE A 38 7.29 -10.65 6.19
CA PHE A 38 7.59 -9.22 6.11
C PHE A 38 6.32 -8.37 5.91
N THR A 39 5.38 -8.88 5.10
CA THR A 39 4.09 -8.22 4.87
C THR A 39 3.26 -8.10 6.15
N ALA A 40 3.26 -9.12 7.00
CA ALA A 40 2.54 -9.07 8.28
C ALA A 40 3.25 -8.19 9.32
N LYS A 41 4.58 -8.04 9.27
CA LYS A 41 5.33 -7.04 10.06
C LYS A 41 4.96 -5.62 9.67
N LEU A 42 4.83 -5.35 8.38
CA LEU A 42 4.38 -4.04 7.89
C LEU A 42 2.94 -3.76 8.31
N ALA A 43 2.02 -4.70 8.14
CA ALA A 43 0.62 -4.51 8.56
C ALA A 43 0.48 -4.23 10.08
N GLN A 44 1.40 -4.74 10.88
CA GLN A 44 1.48 -4.52 12.33
C GLN A 44 2.15 -3.22 12.73
N PHE A 45 2.87 -2.58 11.82
CA PHE A 45 3.62 -1.39 12.13
C PHE A 45 2.65 -0.22 12.37
N PRO A 46 2.78 0.52 13.49
CA PRO A 46 1.85 1.59 13.82
C PRO A 46 2.17 2.86 13.01
N PHE A 47 1.97 2.82 11.68
CA PHE A 47 2.28 3.94 10.77
C PHE A 47 1.65 5.26 11.21
N GLN A 48 0.40 5.22 11.65
CA GLN A 48 -0.34 6.39 12.12
C GLN A 48 0.34 7.07 13.32
N TYR A 49 0.95 6.29 14.22
CA TYR A 49 1.66 6.83 15.38
C TYR A 49 2.94 7.54 14.96
N TYR A 50 3.76 6.90 14.12
CA TYR A 50 5.01 7.49 13.65
C TYR A 50 4.78 8.75 12.80
N LEU A 51 3.78 8.75 11.92
CA LEU A 51 3.45 9.94 11.10
C LEU A 51 2.98 11.13 11.95
N LYS A 52 2.31 10.89 13.09
CA LYS A 52 1.81 11.96 13.96
C LYS A 52 2.88 12.48 14.92
N ASN A 53 3.59 11.57 15.61
CA ASN A 53 4.55 11.91 16.67
C ASN A 53 5.95 12.28 16.16
N GLN A 54 6.39 11.76 15.02
CA GLN A 54 7.75 12.03 14.55
C GLN A 54 7.75 13.26 13.64
N TRP A 55 8.35 14.35 14.13
CA TRP A 55 8.50 15.57 13.36
C TRP A 55 9.39 15.36 12.11
N TYR A 56 10.47 14.57 12.23
CA TYR A 56 11.39 14.34 11.11
C TYR A 56 10.74 13.64 9.92
N LEU A 57 9.78 12.72 10.12
CA LEU A 57 9.09 12.04 9.01
C LEU A 57 8.32 13.05 8.15
N LYS A 58 7.68 14.03 8.78
CA LYS A 58 6.96 15.10 8.08
C LYS A 58 7.93 15.93 7.22
N TYR A 59 9.02 16.40 7.81
CA TYR A 59 10.00 17.22 7.11
C TYR A 59 10.81 16.43 6.07
N TYR A 60 11.02 15.13 6.26
CA TYR A 60 11.69 14.27 5.29
C TYR A 60 10.91 14.21 3.98
N PHE A 61 9.59 13.95 4.03
CA PHE A 61 8.78 13.92 2.81
C PHE A 61 8.68 15.28 2.15
N ILE A 62 8.57 16.36 2.92
CA ILE A 62 8.58 17.73 2.39
C ILE A 62 9.91 18.03 1.72
N GLY A 63 11.04 17.68 2.36
CA GLY A 63 12.38 17.88 1.81
C GLY A 63 12.62 17.09 0.54
N VAL A 64 12.23 15.81 0.51
CA VAL A 64 12.29 14.98 -0.70
C VAL A 64 11.44 15.58 -1.81
N PHE A 65 10.21 16.01 -1.50
CA PHE A 65 9.31 16.61 -2.47
C PHE A 65 9.85 17.91 -3.06
N LEU A 66 10.48 18.76 -2.25
CA LEU A 66 11.14 19.98 -2.71
C LEU A 66 12.43 19.70 -3.50
N CYS A 67 13.16 18.65 -3.13
CA CYS A 67 14.39 18.24 -3.82
C CYS A 67 14.11 17.70 -5.24
N ILE A 68 13.05 16.93 -5.46
CA ILE A 68 12.72 16.35 -6.76
C ILE A 68 12.74 17.37 -7.93
N PRO A 69 12.02 18.51 -7.87
CA PRO A 69 12.06 19.51 -8.95
C PRO A 69 13.42 20.21 -9.04
N VAL A 70 14.09 20.47 -7.92
CA VAL A 70 15.43 21.09 -7.90
C VAL A 70 16.43 20.20 -8.64
N PHE A 71 16.48 18.91 -8.30
CA PHE A 71 17.36 17.95 -8.97
C PHE A 71 16.97 17.75 -10.45
N SER A 72 15.68 17.77 -10.78
CA SER A 72 15.24 17.68 -12.18
C SER A 72 15.75 18.85 -13.03
N LYS A 73 15.78 20.07 -12.47
CA LYS A 73 16.34 21.25 -13.16
C LYS A 73 17.86 21.15 -13.31
N ILE A 74 18.56 20.73 -12.26
CA ILE A 74 20.02 20.50 -12.29
C ILE A 74 20.36 19.42 -13.31
N GLN A 75 19.60 18.32 -13.35
CA GLN A 75 19.78 17.23 -14.30
C GLN A 75 19.54 17.67 -15.74
N GLY A 76 18.56 18.55 -15.97
CA GLY A 76 18.33 19.16 -17.29
C GLY A 76 19.52 19.98 -17.78
N LEU A 77 20.14 20.78 -16.89
CA LEU A 77 21.34 21.56 -17.20
C LEU A 77 22.57 20.67 -17.43
N ALA A 78 22.73 19.62 -16.61
CA ALA A 78 23.82 18.67 -16.76
C ALA A 78 23.72 17.90 -18.09
N ARG A 79 22.51 17.58 -18.54
CA ARG A 79 22.20 16.91 -19.81
C ARG A 79 22.08 17.87 -20.99
N SER A 80 22.76 19.03 -20.95
CA SER A 80 22.86 19.90 -22.12
C SER A 80 23.49 19.14 -23.30
N PRO A 81 23.07 19.40 -24.55
CA PRO A 81 23.56 18.67 -25.72
C PRO A 81 25.07 18.83 -25.92
N GLU A 82 25.65 19.94 -25.48
CA GLU A 82 27.10 20.17 -25.49
C GLU A 82 27.83 19.28 -24.49
N ASN A 83 27.29 19.11 -23.29
CA ASN A 83 27.89 18.21 -22.29
C ASN A 83 27.82 16.76 -22.76
N LEU A 84 26.69 16.35 -23.36
CA LEU A 84 26.56 15.01 -23.92
C LEU A 84 27.59 14.73 -25.02
N LYS A 85 27.84 15.68 -25.92
CA LYS A 85 28.88 15.56 -26.97
C LYS A 85 30.27 15.43 -26.37
N LYS A 86 30.64 16.31 -25.42
CA LYS A 86 31.93 16.23 -24.70
C LYS A 86 32.11 14.90 -23.97
N TRP A 87 31.06 14.37 -23.35
CA TRP A 87 31.09 13.06 -22.70
C TRP A 87 31.17 11.90 -23.69
N ALA A 88 30.55 12.00 -24.87
CA ALA A 88 30.65 11.01 -25.93
C ALA A 88 32.06 10.98 -26.54
N GLU A 89 32.64 12.14 -26.82
CA GLU A 89 34.03 12.29 -27.29
C GLU A 89 35.02 11.67 -26.31
N LYS A 90 34.87 11.94 -25.01
CA LYS A 90 35.70 11.34 -23.94
C LYS A 90 35.54 9.83 -23.78
N LYS A 91 34.43 9.25 -24.22
CA LYS A 91 34.21 7.78 -24.16
C LYS A 91 34.69 7.06 -25.41
N ALA A 92 34.84 7.77 -26.52
CA ALA A 92 35.25 7.20 -27.80
C ALA A 92 36.77 7.15 -27.97
N HIS A 93 37.50 7.95 -27.20
CA HIS A 93 38.95 7.85 -26.99
C HIS A 93 39.24 6.99 -25.75
#